data_AF-A0A9W4R5X2-F1
#
_entry.id   AF-A0A9W4R5X2-F1
#
_cell.length_a   1.000
_cell.length_b   1.000
_cell.length_c   1.000
_cell.angle_alpha   90.00
_cell.angle_beta   90.00
_cell.angle_gamma   90.00
#
_symmetry.space_group_name_H-M   'P 1'
#
loop_
_entity.id
_entity.type
_entity.pdbx_description
1 polymer ?
#
loop_
_entity_poly.entity_id
_entity_poly.type
_entity_poly.pdbx_seq_one_letter_code
_entity_poly.pdbx_strand_id
1 'polypeptide(L)' 'MNTLMTIAELQHRTESELRALFRQASKALARTASGTPERRTGLATIENITRAMATARARGF' A
#
# COMPACT_ATOMS: atom_id res chain seq x y z
N MET A 1 -6.98 0.14 -8.13
CA MET A 1 -6.30 1.21 -7.37
C MET A 1 -5.36 1.90 -8.32
N ASN A 2 -5.60 3.19 -8.60
CA ASN A 2 -4.71 4.01 -9.41
C ASN A 2 -4.27 5.27 -8.65
N THR A 3 -4.40 5.22 -7.32
CA THR A 3 -4.22 6.35 -6.42
C THR A 3 -3.03 6.08 -5.54
N LEU A 4 -2.13 7.07 -5.44
CA LEU A 4 -1.04 7.07 -4.48
C LEU A 4 -1.63 7.14 -3.07
N MET A 5 -1.36 6.16 -2.23
CA MET A 5 -1.70 6.23 -0.80
C MET A 5 -0.46 6.67 -0.04
N THR A 6 -0.58 7.76 0.72
CA THR A 6 0.51 8.30 1.53
C THR A 6 0.60 7.57 2.86
N ILE A 7 1.78 7.65 3.50
CA ILE A 7 2.00 7.07 4.83
C ILE A 7 1.06 7.69 5.87
N ALA A 8 0.78 9.00 5.77
CA ALA A 8 -0.13 9.70 6.68
C ALA A 8 -1.57 9.20 6.61
N GLU A 9 -2.06 8.79 5.43
CA GLU A 9 -3.39 8.18 5.28
C GLU A 9 -3.44 6.74 5.81
N LEU A 10 -2.30 6.05 5.79
CA LEU A 10 -2.18 4.66 6.19
C LEU A 10 -1.94 4.49 7.70
N GLN A 11 -1.32 5.46 8.36
CA GLN A 11 -0.98 5.38 9.79
C GLN A 11 -2.20 5.28 10.72
N HIS A 12 -3.37 5.74 10.26
CA HIS A 12 -4.62 5.71 11.02
C HIS A 12 -5.43 4.43 10.80
N ARG A 13 -4.95 3.51 9.95
CA ARG A 13 -5.65 2.28 9.62
C ARG A 13 -5.19 1.14 10.52
N THR A 14 -6.10 0.20 10.76
CA THR A 14 -5.82 -1.04 11.47
C THR A 14 -4.96 -1.98 10.62
N GLU A 15 -4.28 -2.95 11.27
CA GLU A 15 -3.46 -3.93 10.54
C GLU A 15 -4.29 -4.72 9.51
N SER A 16 -5.51 -5.11 9.86
CA SER A 16 -6.43 -5.82 8.97
C SER A 16 -6.75 -5.01 7.70
N GLU A 17 -6.98 -3.71 7.85
CA GLU A 17 -7.20 -2.80 6.71
C GLU A 17 -5.93 -2.66 5.86
N LEU A 18 -4.76 -2.50 6.48
CA LEU A 18 -3.49 -2.42 5.76
C LEU A 18 -3.21 -3.70 4.96
N ARG A 19 -3.47 -4.88 5.54
CA ARG A 19 -3.36 -6.16 4.84
C ARG A 19 -4.35 -6.27 3.68
N ALA A 20 -5.59 -5.79 3.85
CA ALA A 20 -6.58 -5.77 2.78
C ALA A 20 -6.16 -4.86 1.61
N LEU A 21 -5.67 -3.65 1.93
CA LEU A 21 -5.15 -2.69 0.97
C LEU A 21 -3.93 -3.24 0.23
N PHE A 22 -3.01 -3.90 0.94
CA PHE A 22 -1.85 -4.55 0.33
C PHE A 22 -2.25 -5.58 -0.73
N ARG A 23 -3.23 -6.45 -0.40
CA ARG A 23 -3.76 -7.45 -1.34
C ARG A 23 -4.42 -6.79 -2.55
N GLN A 24 -5.19 -5.72 -2.33
CA GLN A 24 -5.86 -4.99 -3.41
C GLN A 24 -4.85 -4.29 -4.32
N ALA A 25 -3.85 -3.62 -3.75
CA ALA A 25 -2.79 -2.93 -4.47
C ALA A 25 -1.94 -3.92 -5.27
N SER A 26 -1.56 -5.05 -4.68
CA SER A 26 -0.82 -6.13 -5.36
C SER A 26 -1.59 -6.68 -6.56
N LYS A 27 -2.89 -6.97 -6.40
CA LYS A 27 -3.76 -7.42 -7.50
C LYS A 27 -3.90 -6.36 -8.60
N ALA A 28 -3.97 -5.09 -8.23
CA ALA A 28 -4.05 -4.00 -9.19
C ALA A 28 -2.73 -3.86 -9.97
N LEU A 29 -1.58 -3.89 -9.29
CA LEU A 29 -0.26 -3.81 -9.89
C LEU A 29 -0.01 -4.94 -10.89
N ALA A 30 -0.44 -6.16 -10.58
CA ALA A 30 -0.32 -7.31 -11.48
C ALA A 30 -1.06 -7.11 -12.82
N ARG A 31 -2.06 -6.22 -12.88
CA ARG A 31 -2.80 -5.86 -14.10
C ARG A 31 -2.25 -4.63 -14.83
N THR A 32 -1.20 -3.99 -14.31
CA THR A 32 -0.59 -2.81 -14.94
C THR A 32 0.61 -3.21 -15.80
N ALA A 33 0.72 -2.60 -16.98
CA ALA A 33 1.88 -2.77 -17.86
C ALA A 33 3.16 -2.20 -17.22
N SER A 34 4.30 -2.75 -17.60
CA SER A 34 5.62 -2.23 -17.19
C SER A 34 5.86 -0.82 -17.74
N GLY A 35 6.62 -0.02 -17.00
CA GLY A 35 7.04 1.32 -17.45
C GLY A 35 5.96 2.41 -17.39
N THR A 36 4.73 2.10 -17.00
CA THR A 36 3.67 3.13 -16.95
C THR A 36 3.69 3.92 -15.64
N PRO A 37 3.21 5.19 -15.65
CA PRO A 37 3.02 5.97 -14.43
C PRO A 37 2.16 5.25 -13.38
N GLU A 38 1.13 4.54 -13.81
CA GLU A 38 0.21 3.77 -12.96
C GLU A 38 0.95 2.68 -12.21
N ARG A 39 1.90 1.99 -12.87
CA ARG A 39 2.73 0.99 -12.21
C ARG A 39 3.64 1.60 -11.15
N ARG A 40 4.25 2.76 -11.44
CA ARG A 40 5.08 3.49 -10.45
C ARG A 40 4.25 3.90 -9.24
N THR A 41 3.05 4.45 -9.46
CA THR A 41 2.11 4.79 -8.39
C THR A 41 1.70 3.57 -7.57
N GLY A 42 1.41 2.44 -8.24
CA GLY A 42 1.09 1.18 -7.58
C GLY A 42 2.22 0.66 -6.70
N LEU A 43 3.48 0.73 -7.17
CA LEU A 43 4.67 0.35 -6.40
C LEU A 43 4.85 1.25 -5.17
N ALA A 44 4.75 2.57 -5.34
CA ALA A 44 4.86 3.52 -4.24
C ALA A 44 3.78 3.28 -3.17
N THR A 45 2.54 3.01 -3.57
CA THR A 45 1.46 2.65 -2.66
C THR A 45 1.76 1.36 -1.89
N ILE A 46 2.27 0.31 -2.54
CA ILE A 46 2.65 -0.95 -1.87
C ILE A 46 3.76 -0.72 -0.86
N GLU A 47 4.78 0.07 -1.20
CA GLU A 47 5.86 0.41 -0.29
C GLU A 47 5.35 1.16 0.94
N ASN A 48 4.49 2.16 0.74
CA ASN A 48 3.88 2.92 1.84
C ASN A 48 3.03 2.04 2.76
N ILE A 49 2.26 1.10 2.22
CA ILE A 49 1.48 0.13 3.01
C ILE A 49 2.42 -0.77 3.83
N THR A 50 3.51 -1.24 3.22
CA THR A 50 4.50 -2.09 3.89
C THR A 50 5.17 -1.36 5.07
N ARG A 51 5.52 -0.07 4.88
CA ARG A 51 6.05 0.78 5.95
C ARG A 51 5.03 1.04 7.05
N ALA A 52 3.77 1.28 6.70
CA ALA A 52 2.70 1.46 7.67
C ALA A 52 2.46 0.19 8.51
N MET A 53 2.49 -1.00 7.89
CA MET A 53 2.40 -2.28 8.60
C MET A 53 3.56 -2.50 9.57
N ALA A 54 4.80 -2.22 9.14
CA ALA A 54 5.98 -2.32 9.99
C ALA A 54 5.87 -1.38 11.21
N THR A 55 5.37 -0.16 10.98
CA THR A 55 5.16 0.83 12.04
C THR A 55 4.04 0.41 13.00
N ALA A 56 2.93 -0.14 12.49
CA ALA A 56 1.83 -0.65 13.30
C ALA A 56 2.29 -1.82 14.20
N ARG A 57 3.11 -2.72 13.67
CA ARG A 57 3.69 -3.83 14.44
C ARG A 57 4.65 -3.34 15.52
N ALA A 58 5.46 -2.31 15.25
CA ALA A 58 6.35 -1.70 16.23
C ALA A 58 5.59 -0.99 17.37
N ARG A 59 4.34 -0.55 17.12
CA ARG A 59 3.48 0.12 18.10
C ARG A 59 2.79 -0.83 19.09
N GLY A 60 2.92 -2.14 18.93
CA GLY A 60 2.40 -3.13 19.89
C GLY A 60 0.87 -3.18 19.95
N PHE A 61 0.25 -3.54 18.82
CA PHE A 61 -1.11 -4.10 18.81
C PHE A 61 -1.02 -5.63 18.75
#